data_AF-A0A656JYT4-F1
#
_entry.id   AF-A0A656JYT4-F1
#
_cell.length_a   1.000
_cell.length_b   1.000
_cell.length_c   1.000
_cell.angle_alpha   90.00
_cell.angle_beta   90.00
_cell.angle_gamma   90.00
#
_symmetry.space_group_name_H-M   'P 1'
#
loop_
_entity.id
_entity.type
_entity.pdbx_description
1 polymer ?
#
loop_
_entity_poly.entity_id
_entity_poly.type
_entity_poly.pdbx_seq_one_letter_code
_entity_poly.pdbx_strand_id
1 'polypeptide(L)'
;ALNQPIFLAFEPMRSFLPQIKHTVERHSVTKIERVNWIKNDEARHYALTFYPLTGDAGRGVVIRIDDITQRISLEEMMVQSEKMLSVGGLAAGMAHEIN
;
A
#
# COMPACT_ATOMS: atom_id res chain seq x y z
N ALA A 1 -14.23 20.54 -12.31
CA ALA A 1 -13.57 20.92 -11.05
C ALA A 1 -12.08 20.58 -11.12
N LEU A 2 -11.33 21.26 -12.00
CA LEU A 2 -9.93 20.94 -12.30
C LEU A 2 -9.04 22.09 -11.82
N ASN A 3 -9.03 22.35 -10.50
CA ASN A 3 -8.03 23.23 -9.84
C ASN A 3 -8.18 23.30 -8.31
N GLN A 4 -8.93 22.38 -7.67
CA GLN A 4 -8.88 22.31 -6.21
C GLN A 4 -7.55 21.67 -5.79
N PRO A 5 -6.81 22.27 -4.84
CA PRO A 5 -5.66 21.64 -4.22
C PRO A 5 -5.98 20.19 -3.86
N ILE A 6 -5.13 19.24 -4.26
CA ILE A 6 -5.31 17.79 -4.00
C ILE A 6 -5.63 17.50 -2.52
N PHE A 7 -5.14 18.35 -1.61
CA PHE A 7 -5.38 18.26 -0.17
C PHE A 7 -6.80 18.62 0.27
N LEU A 8 -7.55 19.38 -0.53
CA LEU A 8 -8.96 19.67 -0.29
C LEU A 8 -9.88 18.61 -0.89
N ALA A 9 -9.45 17.99 -1.99
CA ALA A 9 -10.18 16.88 -2.62
C ALA A 9 -9.90 15.53 -1.96
N PHE A 10 -8.76 15.38 -1.28
CA PHE A 10 -8.32 14.14 -0.66
C PHE A 10 -7.50 14.40 0.61
N GLU A 11 -8.21 14.61 1.72
CA GLU A 11 -7.66 14.95 3.04
C GLU A 11 -6.51 14.01 3.51
N PRO A 12 -6.57 12.67 3.30
CA PRO A 12 -5.49 11.78 3.74
C PRO A 12 -4.13 12.06 3.10
N MET A 13 -4.07 12.81 1.99
CA MET A 13 -2.79 13.18 1.36
C MET A 13 -1.95 14.12 2.23
N ARG A 14 -2.53 14.83 3.21
CA ARG A 14 -1.78 15.80 4.04
C ARG A 14 -0.62 15.17 4.80
N SER A 15 -0.78 13.94 5.27
CA SER A 15 0.27 13.20 5.98
C SER A 15 1.50 12.92 5.13
N PHE A 16 1.42 13.08 3.81
CA PHE A 16 2.50 12.80 2.87
C PHE A 16 3.18 14.06 2.31
N LEU A 17 2.84 15.25 2.83
CA LEU A 17 3.49 16.50 2.44
C LEU A 17 5.03 16.43 2.52
N PRO A 18 5.65 15.86 3.57
CA PRO A 18 7.11 15.74 3.64
C PRO A 18 7.67 14.89 2.49
N GLN A 19 7.05 13.76 2.18
CA GLN A 19 7.47 12.84 1.13
C GLN A 19 7.29 13.46 -0.25
N ILE A 20 6.17 14.14 -0.50
CA ILE A 20 5.92 14.87 -1.75
C ILE A 20 6.99 15.95 -1.95
N LYS A 21 7.29 16.74 -0.91
CA LYS A 21 8.35 17.75 -0.95
C LYS A 21 9.71 17.11 -1.25
N HIS A 22 10.01 15.98 -0.61
CA HIS A 22 11.26 15.24 -0.82
C HIS A 22 11.40 14.72 -2.25
N THR A 23 10.32 14.20 -2.83
CA THR A 23 10.26 13.76 -4.23
C THR A 23 10.66 14.89 -5.18
N VAL A 24 10.13 16.10 -4.96
CA VAL A 24 10.46 17.29 -5.78
C VAL A 24 11.89 17.74 -5.55
N GLU A 25 12.31 17.89 -4.30
CA GLU A 25 13.63 18.41 -3.96
C GLU A 25 14.76 17.51 -4.48
N ARG A 26 14.59 16.20 -4.31
CA ARG A 26 15.59 15.20 -4.70
C ARG A 26 15.47 14.76 -6.15
N HIS A 27 14.42 15.17 -6.86
CA HIS A 27 14.12 14.70 -8.21
C HIS A 27 14.16 13.16 -8.30
N SER A 28 13.66 12.48 -7.26
CA SER A 28 13.68 11.03 -7.13
C SER A 28 12.31 10.49 -6.80
N VAL A 29 11.95 9.35 -7.38
CA VAL A 29 10.67 8.68 -7.09
C VAL A 29 10.61 8.26 -5.62
N THR A 30 9.48 8.54 -4.97
CA THR A 30 9.19 8.06 -3.61
C THR A 30 8.06 7.04 -3.67
N LYS A 31 8.25 5.89 -3.02
CA LYS A 31 7.26 4.81 -2.93
C LYS A 31 6.83 4.62 -1.49
N ILE A 32 5.53 4.42 -1.28
CA ILE A 32 4.93 4.04 -0.02
C ILE A 32 4.19 2.74 -0.27
N GLU A 33 4.70 1.66 0.32
CA GLU A 33 4.27 0.29 0.00
C GLU A 33 2.83 0.00 0.43
N ARG A 34 2.38 0.57 1.56
CA ARG A 34 1.01 0.38 2.05
C ARG A 34 0.57 1.55 2.92
N VAL A 35 -0.61 2.06 2.64
CA VAL A 35 -1.38 2.94 3.51
C VAL A 35 -2.78 2.36 3.68
N ASN A 36 -3.36 2.57 4.86
CA ASN A 36 -4.70 2.10 5.18
C ASN A 36 -5.64 3.29 5.23
N TRP A 37 -6.62 3.32 4.35
CA TRP A 37 -7.64 4.35 4.32
C TRP A 37 -9.02 3.71 4.38
N ILE A 38 -9.95 4.40 5.03
CA ILE A 38 -11.36 4.01 5.04
C ILE A 38 -12.01 4.64 3.82
N LYS A 39 -12.67 3.83 3.00
CA LYS A 39 -13.46 4.27 1.85
C LYS A 39 -14.80 3.55 1.88
N ASN A 40 -15.90 4.30 1.95
CA ASN A 40 -17.25 3.75 2.08
C ASN A 40 -17.37 2.77 3.27
N ASP A 41 -16.85 3.16 4.44
CA ASP A 41 -16.80 2.35 5.68
C ASP A 41 -16.00 1.03 5.59
N GLU A 42 -15.30 0.78 4.48
CA GLU A 42 -14.42 -0.36 4.32
C GLU A 42 -12.95 0.05 4.43
N ALA A 43 -12.16 -0.74 5.16
CA ALA A 43 -10.71 -0.60 5.19
C ALA A 43 -10.13 -1.05 3.85
N ARG A 44 -9.38 -0.17 3.20
CA ARG A 44 -8.69 -0.42 1.93
C ARG A 44 -7.19 -0.20 2.08
N HIS A 45 -6.43 -0.95 1.29
CA HIS A 45 -4.98 -0.86 1.23
C HIS A 45 -4.58 -0.20 -0.07
N TYR A 46 -3.77 0.85 0.01
CA TYR A 46 -3.24 1.55 -1.15
C TYR A 46 -1.72 1.57 -1.14
N ALA A 47 -1.11 1.41 -2.31
CA ALA A 47 0.29 1.78 -2.54
C ALA A 47 0.33 3.16 -3.19
N LEU A 48 1.24 4.01 -2.73
CA LEU A 48 1.42 5.36 -3.29
C LEU A 48 2.77 5.45 -3.97
N THR A 49 2.80 6.05 -5.16
CA THR A 49 4.07 6.38 -5.84
C THR A 49 4.06 7.84 -6.27
N PHE A 50 5.07 8.58 -5.86
CA PHE A 50 5.26 9.99 -6.19
C PHE A 50 6.37 10.11 -7.24
N TYR A 51 6.01 10.62 -8.41
CA TYR A 51 6.91 10.87 -9.52
C TYR A 51 7.19 12.36 -9.63
N PRO A 52 8.47 12.81 -9.52
CA PRO A 52 8.80 14.20 -9.76
C PRO A 52 8.53 14.53 -11.23
N LEU A 53 7.91 15.68 -11.47
CA LEU A 53 7.81 16.27 -12.80
C LEU A 53 8.75 17.48 -12.87
N THR A 54 9.63 17.45 -13.85
CA THR A 54 10.48 18.57 -14.24
C THR A 54 10.24 18.86 -15.71
N GLY A 55 9.88 20.10 -16.02
CA GLY A 55 9.72 20.59 -17.39
C GLY A 55 9.58 22.11 -17.42
N ASP A 56 9.46 22.67 -18.62
CA ASP A 56 9.44 24.12 -18.85
C ASP A 56 8.28 24.85 -18.14
N ALA A 57 7.20 24.13 -17.82
CA ALA A 57 6.03 24.66 -17.13
C ALA A 57 6.13 24.66 -15.59
N GLY A 58 7.24 24.18 -15.01
CA GLY A 58 7.50 24.23 -13.56
C GLY A 58 7.85 22.88 -12.92
N ARG A 59 7.94 22.88 -11.58
CA ARG A 59 8.17 21.68 -10.76
C ARG A 59 6.84 21.17 -10.21
N GLY A 60 6.61 19.86 -10.33
CA GLY A 60 5.39 19.23 -9.84
C GLY A 60 5.61 17.78 -9.40
N VAL A 61 4.52 17.12 -9.01
CA VAL A 61 4.52 15.69 -8.66
C VAL A 61 3.30 15.03 -9.27
N VAL A 62 3.50 13.90 -9.94
CA VAL A 62 2.41 12.96 -10.24
C VAL A 62 2.31 11.96 -9.09
N ILE A 63 1.11 11.82 -8.55
CA ILE A 63 0.82 10.85 -7.49
C ILE A 63 0.03 9.70 -8.10
N ARG A 64 0.59 8.49 -8.09
CA ARG A 64 -0.13 7.25 -8.40
C ARG A 64 -0.63 6.63 -7.11
N ILE A 65 -1.89 6.19 -7.12
CA ILE A 65 -2.57 5.52 -6.02
C ILE A 65 -3.09 4.19 -6.56
N ASP A 66 -2.49 3.10 -6.12
CA ASP A 66 -2.85 1.75 -6.55
C ASP A 66 -3.65 1.07 -5.41
N ASP A 67 -4.89 0.64 -5.66
CA ASP A 67 -5.64 -0.20 -4.70
C ASP A 67 -5.03 -1.61 -4.70
N ILE A 68 -4.42 -1.97 -3.58
CA ILE A 68 -3.74 -3.26 -3.39
C ILE A 68 -4.50 -4.16 -2.41
N THR A 69 -5.75 -3.82 -2.06
CA THR A 69 -6.55 -4.53 -1.06
C THR A 69 -6.67 -6.01 -1.39
N GLN A 70 -7.08 -6.33 -2.61
CA GLN A 70 -7.28 -7.73 -3.04
C GLN A 70 -5.97 -8.52 -3.03
N ARG A 71 -4.86 -7.91 -3.46
CA ARG A 71 -3.55 -8.55 -3.46
C ARG A 71 -3.12 -8.93 -2.04
N ILE A 72 -3.26 -8.00 -1.11
CA ILE A 72 -2.95 -8.22 0.31
C ILE A 72 -3.83 -9.32 0.90
N SER A 73 -5.14 -9.32 0.62
CA SER A 73 -6.03 -10.37 1.12
C SER A 73 -5.65 -11.76 0.61
N LEU A 74 -5.21 -11.87 -0.65
CA LEU A 74 -4.73 -13.14 -1.21
C LEU A 74 -3.42 -13.60 -0.54
N GLU A 75 -2.47 -12.68 -0.32
CA GLU A 75 -1.21 -12.97 0.38
C GLU A 75 -1.47 -13.44 1.82
N GLU A 76 -2.38 -12.78 2.55
CA GLU A 76 -2.74 -13.16 3.92
C GLU A 76 -3.42 -14.54 3.99
N MET A 77 -4.30 -14.86 3.04
CA MET A 77 -4.90 -16.19 2.93
C MET A 77 -3.86 -17.28 2.65
N MET A 78 -2.88 -17.01 1.78
CA MET A 78 -1.80 -17.96 1.48
C MET A 78 -0.96 -18.25 2.74
N VAL A 79 -0.53 -17.21 3.45
CA VAL A 79 0.26 -17.35 4.70
C VAL A 79 -0.53 -18.16 5.75
N GLN A 80 -1.84 -17.95 5.85
CA GLN A 80 -2.68 -18.72 6.77
C GLN A 80 -2.80 -20.20 6.34
N SER A 81 -2.92 -20.47 5.03
CA SER A 81 -2.94 -21.83 4.49
C SER A 81 -1.64 -22.58 4.76
N GLU A 82 -0.49 -21.92 4.60
CA GLU A 82 0.82 -22.51 4.93
C GLU A 82 0.93 -22.85 6.42
N LYS A 83 0.41 -22.00 7.32
CA LYS A 83 0.34 -22.31 8.76
C LYS A 83 -0.53 -23.54 9.04
N MET A 84 -1.69 -23.66 8.38
CA MET A 84 -2.55 -24.84 8.54
C MET A 84 -1.87 -26.13 8.09
N LEU A 85 -1.14 -26.09 6.95
CA LEU A 85 -0.38 -27.25 6.47
C LEU A 85 0.75 -27.64 7.43
N SER A 86 1.49 -26.64 7.97
CA SER A 86 2.55 -26.87 8.95
C SER A 86 2.02 -27.49 10.26
N VAL A 87 0.89 -26.99 10.77
CA VAL A 87 0.22 -27.56 11.95
C VAL A 87 -0.32 -28.97 11.66
N GLY A 88 -0.83 -29.22 10.46
CA GLY A 88 -1.29 -30.55 10.02
C GLY A 88 -0.17 -31.59 9.88
N GLY A 89 1.03 -31.17 9.47
CA GLY A 89 2.21 -32.03 9.39
C GLY A 89 2.71 -32.52 10.75
N LEU A 90 2.62 -31.69 11.80
CA LEU A 90 2.92 -32.09 13.18
C LEU A 90 1.88 -33.08 13.73
N ALA A 91 0.59 -32.88 13.43
CA ALA A 91 -0.48 -33.78 13.87
C ALA A 91 -0.38 -35.18 13.23
N ALA A 92 0.05 -35.28 11.97
CA ALA A 92 0.31 -36.56 11.31
C ALA A 92 1.50 -37.31 11.92
N GLY A 93 2.52 -36.60 12.41
CA GLY A 93 3.66 -37.19 13.12
C GLY A 93 3.29 -37.78 14.49
N MET A 94 2.41 -37.10 15.24
CA MET A 94 1.96 -37.61 16.55
C MET A 94 1.07 -38.86 16.45
N ALA A 95 0.32 -39.03 15.36
CA ALA A 95 -0.52 -40.21 15.14
C ALA A 95 0.29 -41.49 14.87
N HIS A 96 1.59 -41.36 14.57
CA HIS A 96 2.49 -42.49 14.32
C HIS A 96 3.24 -42.95 15.58
N GLU A 97 3.29 -42.13 16.64
CA GLU A 97 4.00 -42.45 17.90
C GLU A 97 3.09 -43.04 18.99
N ILE A 98 1.79 -43.23 18.72
CA ILE A 98 0.82 -43.91 19.59
C ILE A 98 0.49 -45.29 19.00
N ASN A 99 1.41 -46.25 19.07
CA ASN A 99 1.08 -47.68 18.94
C ASN A 99 2.08 -48.54 19.73
#